data_AF-A0A5P2DTA5-F1
#
_entry.id   AF-A0A5P2DTA5-F1
#
_cell.length_a   1.000
_cell.length_b   1.000
_cell.length_c   1.000
_cell.angle_alpha   90.00
_cell.angle_beta   90.00
_cell.angle_gamma   90.00
#
_symmetry.space_group_name_H-M   'P 1'
#
loop_
_entity.id
_entity.type
_entity.pdbx_description
1 polymer ?
#
loop_
_entity_poly.entity_id
_entity_poly.type
_entity_poly.pdbx_seq_one_letter_code
_entity_poly.pdbx_strand_id
1 'polypeptide(L)'
;MLEATDLRGMSLGIIPARARLLVHPGGGFSIFDDSRVEVEGYRGAETITNQDRIALLRKAFGLLQPSAVYGQASRDLIASALAAT
;
A
#
# COMPACT_ATOMS: atom_id res chain seq x y z
N MET A 1 2.57 6.61 -14.21
CA MET A 1 3.01 5.84 -13.01
C MET A 1 4.29 6.42 -12.41
N LEU A 2 5.35 6.71 -13.18
CA LEU A 2 6.55 7.36 -12.63
C LEU A 2 6.28 8.77 -12.08
N GLU A 3 5.44 9.58 -12.73
CA GLU A 3 5.12 10.94 -12.25
C GLU A 3 4.56 10.98 -10.83
N ALA A 4 3.89 9.90 -10.39
CA ALA A 4 3.42 9.77 -9.02
C ALA A 4 4.58 9.88 -8.02
N THR A 5 5.74 9.28 -8.32
CA THR A 5 6.89 9.30 -7.39
C THR A 5 7.48 10.68 -7.10
N ASP A 6 7.11 11.70 -7.88
CA ASP A 6 7.66 13.06 -7.77
C ASP A 6 6.68 14.04 -7.05
N LEU A 7 5.50 13.57 -6.62
CA LEU A 7 4.51 14.41 -5.93
C LEU A 7 4.95 14.76 -4.50
N ARG A 8 4.98 16.07 -4.19
CA ARG A 8 5.26 16.54 -2.83
C ARG A 8 4.17 16.08 -1.86
N GLY A 9 4.60 15.54 -0.72
CA GLY A 9 3.71 15.01 0.31
C GLY A 9 3.22 13.58 0.08
N MET A 10 3.68 12.92 -0.98
CA MET A 10 3.34 11.52 -1.27
C MET A 10 4.58 10.63 -1.17
N SER A 11 4.41 9.45 -0.58
CA SER A 11 5.41 8.38 -0.62
C SER A 11 4.83 7.17 -1.33
N LEU A 12 5.48 6.73 -2.42
CA LEU A 12 5.10 5.54 -3.16
C LEU A 12 6.07 4.40 -2.84
N GLY A 13 5.55 3.40 -2.12
CA GLY A 13 6.25 2.15 -1.83
C GLY A 13 5.83 1.03 -2.76
N ILE A 14 6.78 0.17 -3.14
CA ILE A 14 6.52 -1.05 -3.92
C ILE A 14 7.04 -2.23 -3.14
N ILE A 15 6.23 -3.27 -2.98
CA ILE A 15 6.67 -4.55 -2.41
C ILE A 15 7.14 -5.45 -3.55
N PRO A 16 8.44 -5.78 -3.63
CA PRO A 16 8.94 -6.71 -4.65
C PRO A 16 8.27 -8.09 -4.52
N ALA A 17 8.04 -8.76 -5.65
CA ALA A 17 7.36 -10.07 -5.67
C ALA A 17 8.07 -11.16 -4.84
N ARG A 18 9.38 -11.04 -4.60
CA ARG A 18 10.20 -11.96 -3.79
C ARG A 18 10.52 -11.42 -2.39
N ALA A 19 9.92 -10.30 -1.98
CA ALA A 19 10.14 -9.77 -0.65
C ALA A 19 9.58 -10.72 0.42
N ARG A 20 10.26 -10.80 1.56
CA ARG A 20 9.75 -11.50 2.72
C ARG A 20 8.58 -10.71 3.30
N LEU A 21 7.42 -11.34 3.42
CA LEU A 21 6.21 -10.74 3.96
C LEU A 21 6.02 -11.14 5.42
N LEU A 22 5.71 -10.16 6.29
CA LEU A 22 5.32 -10.41 7.67
C LEU A 22 3.81 -10.71 7.80
N VAL A 23 3.03 -10.31 6.80
CA VAL A 23 1.60 -10.60 6.65
C VAL A 23 1.28 -10.69 5.16
N HIS A 24 0.31 -11.52 4.78
CA HIS A 24 -0.15 -11.57 3.39
C HIS A 24 -0.93 -10.29 3.04
N PRO A 25 -0.66 -9.66 1.88
CA PRO A 25 -1.50 -8.58 1.37
C PRO A 25 -2.94 -9.10 1.20
N GLY A 26 -3.90 -8.42 1.85
CA GLY A 26 -5.31 -8.68 1.67
C GLY A 26 -5.89 -7.91 0.48
N GLY A 27 -7.20 -7.65 0.54
CA GLY A 27 -7.83 -6.68 -0.37
C GLY A 27 -7.26 -5.27 -0.18
N GLY A 28 -7.42 -4.43 -1.21
CA GLY A 28 -7.04 -3.02 -1.16
C GLY A 28 -7.84 -2.27 -0.10
N PHE A 29 -7.16 -1.38 0.64
CA PHE A 29 -7.82 -0.49 1.58
C PHE A 29 -7.08 0.84 1.71
N SER A 30 -7.81 1.88 2.09
CA SER A 30 -7.30 3.23 2.34
C SER A 30 -7.62 3.67 3.77
N ILE A 31 -6.61 4.10 4.53
CA ILE A 31 -6.77 4.65 5.87
C ILE A 31 -6.78 6.18 5.76
N PHE A 32 -7.77 6.82 6.40
CA PHE A 32 -7.91 8.28 6.46
C PHE A 32 -7.73 8.73 7.91
N ASP A 33 -6.72 9.56 8.11
CA ASP A 33 -6.25 10.06 9.41
C ASP A 33 -6.07 8.90 10.38
N ASP A 34 -7.01 8.72 11.30
CA ASP A 34 -7.12 7.56 12.20
C ASP A 34 -8.58 7.25 12.58
N SER A 35 -9.51 7.71 11.76
CA SER A 35 -10.94 7.69 12.07
C SER A 35 -11.76 6.85 11.10
N ARG A 36 -11.20 6.52 9.94
CA ARG A 36 -11.93 5.87 8.86
C ARG A 36 -11.01 5.02 8.00
N VAL A 37 -11.48 3.82 7.64
CA VAL A 37 -10.87 2.98 6.63
C VAL A 37 -11.91 2.62 5.58
N GLU A 38 -11.53 2.69 4.31
CA GLU A 38 -12.34 2.21 3.19
C GLU A 38 -11.69 0.95 2.64
N VAL A 39 -12.42 -0.17 2.61
CA VAL A 39 -11.96 -1.46 2.09
C VAL A 39 -12.65 -1.73 0.77
N GLU A 40 -11.87 -2.01 -0.27
CA GLU A 40 -12.39 -2.33 -1.60
C GLU A 40 -13.06 -3.72 -1.61
N GLY A 41 -14.18 -3.83 -2.32
CA GLY A 41 -14.91 -5.07 -2.46
C GLY A 41 -15.76 -5.12 -3.73
N TYR A 42 -15.90 -6.32 -4.31
CA TYR A 42 -16.70 -6.52 -5.54
C TYR A 42 -18.17 -6.13 -5.40
N ARG A 43 -18.70 -6.15 -4.17
CA ARG A 43 -20.08 -5.77 -3.85
C ARG A 43 -20.22 -4.31 -3.44
N GLY A 44 -19.14 -3.53 -3.56
CA GLY A 44 -19.05 -2.16 -3.05
C GLY A 44 -17.97 -2.04 -1.97
N ALA A 45 -17.51 -0.80 -1.76
CA ALA A 45 -16.56 -0.49 -0.71
C ALA A 45 -17.23 -0.55 0.68
N GLU A 46 -16.51 -1.09 1.66
CA GLU A 46 -16.92 -1.07 3.07
C GLU A 46 -16.27 0.12 3.78
N THR A 47 -17.09 0.96 4.44
CA THR A 47 -16.59 2.04 5.31
C THR A 47 -16.51 1.54 6.75
N ILE A 48 -15.33 1.61 7.35
CA ILE A 48 -15.06 1.17 8.71
C ILE A 48 -14.69 2.38 9.58
N THR A 49 -15.44 2.60 10.66
CA THR A 49 -15.17 3.64 11.68
C THR A 49 -14.92 3.06 13.07
N ASN A 50 -15.09 1.74 13.23
CA ASN A 50 -14.80 1.04 14.49
C ASN A 50 -13.29 1.06 14.78
N GLN A 51 -12.91 1.57 15.94
CA GLN A 51 -11.52 1.82 16.31
C GLN A 51 -10.65 0.56 16.39
N ASP A 52 -11.20 -0.56 16.87
CA ASP A 52 -10.45 -1.83 16.95
C ASP A 52 -10.15 -2.37 15.55
N ARG A 53 -11.11 -2.28 14.63
CA ARG A 53 -10.90 -2.66 13.23
C ARG A 53 -9.91 -1.74 12.53
N ILE A 54 -9.94 -0.44 12.79
CA ILE A 54 -8.97 0.52 12.28
C ILE A 54 -7.56 0.16 12.77
N ALA A 55 -7.40 -0.10 14.08
CA ALA A 55 -6.12 -0.48 14.66
C ALA A 55 -5.55 -1.77 14.04
N LEU A 56 -6.41 -2.74 13.74
CA LEU A 56 -6.02 -3.97 13.07
C LEU A 56 -5.49 -3.71 11.65
N LEU A 57 -6.20 -2.91 10.84
CA LEU A 57 -5.79 -2.60 9.48
C LEU A 57 -4.52 -1.74 9.44
N ARG A 58 -4.37 -0.80 10.39
CA ARG A 58 -3.11 -0.07 10.61
C ARG A 58 -1.94 -0.99 10.93
N LYS A 59 -2.15 -1.97 11.81
CA LYS A 59 -1.13 -2.97 12.13
C LYS A 59 -0.75 -3.79 10.90
N ALA A 60 -1.72 -4.22 10.10
CA ALA A 60 -1.45 -4.95 8.85
C ALA A 60 -0.64 -4.09 7.87
N PHE A 61 -1.01 -2.82 7.67
CA PHE A 61 -0.26 -1.89 6.84
C PHE A 61 1.18 -1.71 7.35
N GLY A 62 1.36 -1.48 8.66
CA GLY A 62 2.67 -1.35 9.28
C GLY A 62 3.55 -2.59 9.18
N LEU A 63 2.97 -3.79 9.11
CA LEU A 63 3.71 -5.04 8.88
C LEU A 63 4.15 -5.21 7.42
N LEU A 64 3.46 -4.57 6.47
CA LEU A 64 3.82 -4.58 5.05
C LEU A 64 4.89 -3.52 4.71
N GLN A 65 4.88 -2.37 5.38
CA GLN A 65 5.83 -1.27 5.12
C GLN A 65 7.31 -1.69 5.09
N PRO A 66 7.83 -2.53 6.02
CA PRO A 66 9.23 -2.96 5.98
C PRO A 66 9.60 -3.80 4.75
N SER A 67 8.61 -4.36 4.06
CA SER A 67 8.80 -5.17 2.84
C SER A 67 8.82 -4.31 1.57
N ALA A 68 8.44 -3.02 1.67
CA ALA A 68 8.38 -2.11 0.55
C ALA A 68 9.71 -1.37 0.34
N VAL A 69 10.04 -1.13 -0.93
CA VAL A 69 11.10 -0.21 -1.34
C VAL A 69 10.49 1.12 -1.77
N TYR A 70 11.24 2.21 -1.61
CA TYR A 70 10.77 3.59 -1.83
C TYR A 70 11.78 4.37 -2.68
N GLY A 71 11.37 5.56 -3.14
CA GLY A 71 12.24 6.50 -3.86
C GLY A 71 12.79 5.90 -5.15
N GLN A 72 14.10 6.02 -5.37
CA GLN A 72 14.71 5.56 -6.62
C GLN A 72 14.54 4.05 -6.84
N ALA A 73 14.62 3.24 -5.77
CA ALA A 73 14.45 1.79 -5.88
C ALA A 73 13.05 1.39 -6.35
N SER A 74 11.99 2.10 -5.95
CA SER A 74 10.65 1.83 -6.48
C SER A 74 10.50 2.30 -7.93
N ARG A 75 11.11 3.43 -8.31
CA ARG A 75 11.14 3.90 -9.71
C ARG A 75 11.84 2.91 -10.62
N ASP A 76 12.97 2.37 -10.20
CA ASP A 76 13.75 1.40 -10.98
C ASP A 76 12.96 0.11 -11.21
N LEU A 77 12.20 -0.35 -10.21
CA LEU A 77 11.31 -1.51 -10.36
C LEU A 77 10.19 -1.24 -11.37
N ILE A 78 9.56 -0.06 -11.34
CA ILE A 78 8.52 0.32 -12.31
C ILE A 78 9.11 0.36 -13.72
N ALA A 79 10.24 1.05 -13.91
CA ALA A 79 10.89 1.19 -15.21
C ALA A 79 11.29 -0.18 -15.78
N SER A 80 11.85 -1.06 -14.94
CA SER A 80 12.23 -2.42 -15.34
C SER A 80 11.02 -3.25 -15.78
N ALA A 81 9.90 -3.15 -15.06
CA ALA A 81 8.67 -3.86 -15.42
C ALA A 81 8.08 -3.37 -16.75
N LEU A 82 8.12 -2.05 -17.00
CA LEU A 82 7.63 -1.46 -18.25
C LEU A 82 8.50 -1.82 -19.46
N ALA A 83 9.81 -1.97 -19.28
CA ALA A 83 10.74 -2.35 -20.36
C ALA A 83 10.69 -3.85 -20.71
N ALA A 84 10.12 -4.69 -19.85
CA ALA A 84 9.98 -6.12 -20.06
C ALA A 84 8.73 -6.50 -20.90
N THR A 85 8.04 -5.50 -21.45
CA THR A 85 6.84 -5.63 -22.29
C THR A 85 7.18 -5.23 -23.72
#